data_AF-A0A9E0U627-F1
#
_entry.id   AF-A0A9E0U627-F1
#
_cell.length_a   1.000
_cell.length_b   1.000
_cell.length_c   1.000
_cell.angle_alpha   90.00
_cell.angle_beta   90.00
_cell.angle_gamma   90.00
#
_symmetry.space_group_name_H-M   'P 1'
#
loop_
_entity.id
_entity.type
_entity.pdbx_description
1 polymer ?
#
loop_
_entity_poly.entity_id
_entity_poly.type
_entity_poly.pdbx_seq_one_letter_code
_entity_poly.pdbx_strand_id
1 'polypeptide(L)'
;MTIQITRSDYFMGRDTKYARDLTAAIAVAADVTIDRVNQLLLLMAQDGVPLDVSPATGSLVASGWRPPAVNGATPGAAPRSKHMTGHACDLYDPEGDLDEWCSSHLEELERIGLWLEHPSATKGWCHLQALSPRSGRRVFYP
;
A
#
# COMPACT_ATOMS: atom_id res chain seq x y z
N MET A 1 13.99 15.59 0.55
CA MET A 1 12.74 14.89 0.16
C MET A 1 12.20 14.20 1.41
N THR A 2 10.91 14.28 1.65
CA THR A 2 10.27 13.59 2.77
C THR A 2 10.12 12.12 2.40
N ILE A 3 10.68 11.22 3.21
CA ILE A 3 10.68 9.75 2.97
C ILE A 3 9.35 9.10 3.48
N GLN A 4 8.41 9.91 3.94
CA GLN A 4 7.16 9.45 4.56
C GLN A 4 5.95 9.83 3.73
N ILE A 5 5.02 8.88 3.60
CA ILE A 5 3.69 9.09 3.06
C ILE A 5 2.78 9.69 4.13
N THR A 6 1.91 10.60 3.71
CA THR A 6 0.93 11.27 4.56
C THR A 6 -0.47 10.70 4.37
N ARG A 7 -1.42 11.09 5.24
CA ARG A 7 -2.84 10.84 5.01
C ARG A 7 -3.33 11.41 3.68
N SER A 8 -2.81 12.57 3.26
CA SER A 8 -3.19 13.16 1.97
C SER A 8 -2.77 12.27 0.79
N ASP A 9 -1.55 11.72 0.84
CA ASP A 9 -1.03 10.81 -0.18
C ASP A 9 -1.84 9.51 -0.22
N TYR A 10 -2.15 8.96 0.96
CA TYR A 10 -2.90 7.71 1.09
C TYR A 10 -4.37 7.84 0.65
N PHE A 11 -5.07 8.89 1.08
CA PHE A 11 -6.48 9.09 0.76
C PHE A 11 -6.71 9.70 -0.62
N MET A 12 -5.73 10.45 -1.17
CA MET A 12 -5.81 11.02 -2.52
C MET A 12 -7.05 11.90 -2.73
N GLY A 13 -7.49 12.62 -1.68
CA GLY A 13 -8.72 13.42 -1.66
C GLY A 13 -10.03 12.61 -1.68
N ARG A 14 -9.97 11.28 -1.66
CA ARG A 14 -11.13 10.39 -1.67
C ARG A 14 -11.87 10.45 -0.34
N ASP A 15 -11.16 10.67 0.76
CA ASP A 15 -11.70 10.88 2.10
C ASP A 15 -12.70 12.04 2.14
N THR A 16 -12.46 13.10 1.38
CA THR A 16 -13.38 14.22 1.25
C THR A 16 -14.49 13.93 0.24
N LYS A 17 -14.13 13.44 -0.96
CA LYS A 17 -15.08 13.20 -2.06
C LYS A 17 -16.09 12.08 -1.75
N TYR A 18 -15.69 11.09 -0.96
CA TYR A 18 -16.48 9.91 -0.59
C TYR A 18 -16.61 9.79 0.94
N ALA A 19 -16.73 10.91 1.65
CA ALA A 19 -16.78 10.95 3.11
C ALA A 19 -17.81 10.01 3.75
N ARG A 20 -18.92 9.72 3.05
CA ARG A 20 -19.97 8.78 3.52
C ARG A 20 -19.50 7.32 3.54
N ASP A 21 -18.55 6.96 2.69
CA ASP A 21 -17.98 5.61 2.62
C ASP A 21 -16.80 5.45 3.59
N LEU A 22 -16.24 6.55 4.09
CA LEU A 22 -15.12 6.54 5.04
C LEU A 22 -15.64 6.45 6.48
N THR A 23 -15.72 5.22 7.00
CA THR A 23 -16.07 5.01 8.41
C THR A 23 -14.87 5.30 9.33
N ALA A 24 -15.13 5.55 10.61
CA ALA A 24 -14.09 5.71 11.62
C ALA A 24 -13.14 4.49 11.69
N ALA A 25 -13.68 3.27 11.52
CA ALA A 25 -12.87 2.05 11.52
C ALA A 25 -11.91 2.00 10.31
N ILE A 26 -12.36 2.44 9.14
CA ILE A 26 -11.49 2.55 7.95
C ILE A 26 -10.41 3.61 8.16
N ALA A 27 -10.76 4.75 8.76
CA ALA A 27 -9.78 5.81 9.05
C ALA A 27 -8.69 5.33 10.00
N VAL A 28 -9.06 4.59 11.07
CA VAL A 28 -8.09 3.99 12.01
C VAL A 28 -7.23 2.93 11.32
N ALA A 29 -7.83 2.07 10.48
CA ALA A 29 -7.09 1.09 9.70
C ALA A 29 -6.06 1.75 8.77
N ALA A 30 -6.47 2.82 8.08
CA ALA A 30 -5.61 3.61 7.22
C ALA A 30 -4.41 4.18 7.97
N ASP A 31 -4.61 4.75 9.17
CA ASP A 31 -3.51 5.26 9.99
C ASP A 31 -2.50 4.15 10.34
N VAL A 32 -3.00 2.97 10.75
CA VAL A 32 -2.12 1.81 11.02
C VAL A 32 -1.36 1.37 9.77
N THR A 33 -2.00 1.35 8.60
CA THR A 33 -1.35 1.01 7.33
C THR A 33 -0.28 2.04 6.97
N ILE A 34 -0.59 3.33 7.07
CA ILE A 34 0.35 4.43 6.82
C ILE A 34 1.57 4.32 7.73
N ASP A 35 1.38 4.10 9.04
CA ASP A 35 2.48 3.98 10.00
C ASP A 35 3.40 2.80 9.68
N ARG A 36 2.83 1.65 9.30
CA ARG A 36 3.60 0.46 8.92
C ARG A 36 4.36 0.66 7.61
N VAL A 37 3.72 1.26 6.62
CA VAL A 37 4.36 1.57 5.33
C VAL A 37 5.48 2.59 5.54
N ASN A 38 5.29 3.60 6.38
CA ASN A 38 6.35 4.57 6.71
C ASN A 38 7.54 3.94 7.43
N GLN A 39 7.31 2.94 8.30
CA GLN A 39 8.40 2.18 8.90
C GLN A 39 9.19 1.39 7.84
N LEU A 40 8.52 0.78 6.87
CA LEU A 40 9.15 0.05 5.78
C LEU A 40 9.98 0.98 4.88
N LEU A 41 9.39 2.10 4.44
CA LEU A 41 10.05 3.11 3.60
C LEU A 41 11.30 3.68 4.27
N LEU A 42 11.30 3.83 5.60
CA LEU A 42 12.47 4.28 6.35
C LEU A 42 13.61 3.26 6.27
N LEU A 43 13.33 1.95 6.37
CA LEU A 43 14.35 0.91 6.24
C LEU A 43 14.90 0.85 4.82
N MET A 44 14.02 0.85 3.81
CA MET A 44 14.41 0.90 2.39
C MET A 44 15.33 2.08 2.10
N ALA A 45 14.99 3.28 2.60
CA ALA A 45 15.83 4.46 2.44
C ALA A 45 17.19 4.35 3.17
N GLN A 46 17.23 3.68 4.33
CA GLN A 46 18.49 3.41 5.04
C GLN A 46 19.40 2.45 4.26
N ASP A 47 18.81 1.50 3.55
CA ASP A 47 19.52 0.55 2.68
C ASP A 47 19.84 1.14 1.29
N GLY A 48 19.44 2.39 1.03
CA GLY A 48 19.72 3.09 -0.22
C GLY A 48 18.83 2.68 -1.40
N VAL A 49 17.69 2.04 -1.13
CA VAL A 49 16.69 1.71 -2.16
C VAL A 49 16.12 3.00 -2.77
N PRO A 50 16.06 3.13 -4.10
CA PRO A 50 15.40 4.25 -4.76
C PRO A 50 13.91 4.31 -4.39
N LEU A 51 13.42 5.49 -3.99
CA LEU A 51 12.00 5.71 -3.69
C LEU A 51 11.40 6.67 -4.71
N ASP A 52 10.80 6.11 -5.75
CA ASP A 52 10.26 6.87 -6.88
C ASP A 52 8.91 7.52 -6.57
N VAL A 53 8.77 8.77 -7.03
CA VAL A 53 7.51 9.52 -6.93
C VAL A 53 6.66 9.21 -8.14
N SER A 54 5.42 8.77 -7.91
CA SER A 54 4.46 8.54 -8.98
C SER A 54 4.17 9.83 -9.74
N PRO A 55 4.34 9.86 -11.08
CA PRO A 55 3.97 11.03 -11.87
C PRO A 55 2.46 11.29 -11.87
N ALA A 56 1.65 10.27 -11.56
CA ALA A 56 0.19 10.38 -11.52
C ALA A 56 -0.33 10.99 -10.21
N THR A 57 0.33 10.72 -9.09
CA THR A 57 -0.15 11.14 -7.76
C THR A 57 0.71 12.21 -7.11
N GLY A 58 1.94 12.40 -7.58
CA GLY A 58 2.91 13.31 -6.97
C GLY A 58 3.45 12.82 -5.63
N SER A 59 3.26 11.53 -5.30
CA SER A 59 3.71 10.90 -4.05
C SER A 59 4.27 9.50 -4.31
N LEU A 60 4.84 8.87 -3.28
CA LEU A 60 5.25 7.45 -3.33
C LEU A 60 4.04 6.50 -3.43
N VAL A 61 2.82 6.97 -3.13
CA VAL A 61 1.61 6.15 -3.15
C VAL A 61 1.01 6.14 -4.56
N ALA A 62 0.89 4.96 -5.16
CA ALA A 62 0.12 4.75 -6.38
C ALA A 62 -1.38 4.65 -6.07
N SER A 63 -1.75 3.97 -4.97
CA SER A 63 -3.14 3.88 -4.50
C SER A 63 -3.25 3.49 -3.02
N GLY A 64 -3.91 4.31 -2.21
CA GLY A 64 -4.29 3.96 -0.83
C GLY A 64 -5.74 3.50 -0.72
N TRP A 65 -6.54 4.10 0.15
CA TRP A 65 -7.94 3.71 0.35
C TRP A 65 -8.79 3.87 -0.93
N ARG A 66 -9.67 2.89 -1.18
CA ARG A 66 -10.61 2.91 -2.32
C ARG A 66 -12.05 2.77 -1.82
N PRO A 67 -12.91 3.80 -1.94
CA PRO A 67 -14.34 3.62 -1.69
C PRO A 67 -14.93 2.62 -2.70
N PRO A 68 -16.12 2.02 -2.42
CA PRO A 68 -16.71 0.99 -3.27
C PRO A 68 -16.81 1.37 -4.75
N ALA A 69 -17.20 2.61 -5.04
CA ALA A 69 -17.30 3.11 -6.41
C ALA A 69 -15.94 3.16 -7.13
N VAL A 70 -14.87 3.54 -6.44
CA VAL A 70 -13.52 3.59 -7.01
C VAL A 70 -12.97 2.17 -7.18
N ASN A 71 -13.17 1.28 -6.20
CA ASN A 71 -12.74 -0.12 -6.33
C ASN A 71 -13.45 -0.82 -7.50
N GLY A 72 -14.77 -0.63 -7.64
CA GLY A 72 -15.54 -1.21 -8.75
C GLY A 72 -15.16 -0.68 -10.13
N ALA A 73 -14.59 0.52 -10.21
CA ALA A 73 -14.06 1.10 -11.45
C ALA A 73 -12.59 0.76 -11.71
N THR A 74 -11.90 0.15 -10.75
CA THR A 74 -10.48 -0.20 -10.89
C THR A 74 -10.35 -1.55 -11.60
N PRO A 75 -9.72 -1.62 -12.79
CA PRO A 75 -9.58 -2.87 -13.53
C PRO A 75 -8.87 -3.95 -12.70
N GLY A 76 -9.44 -5.16 -12.68
CA GLY A 76 -8.86 -6.30 -11.97
C GLY A 76 -8.96 -6.23 -10.44
N ALA A 77 -9.52 -5.17 -9.85
CA ALA A 77 -9.63 -5.06 -8.40
C ALA A 77 -10.55 -6.13 -7.81
N ALA A 78 -10.09 -6.80 -6.75
CA ALA A 78 -10.87 -7.80 -6.05
C ALA A 78 -12.14 -7.20 -5.43
N PRO A 79 -13.30 -7.89 -5.48
CA PRO A 79 -14.55 -7.40 -4.87
C PRO A 79 -14.47 -7.17 -3.35
N ARG A 80 -13.54 -7.84 -2.67
CA ARG A 80 -13.29 -7.71 -1.23
C ARG A 80 -11.88 -7.20 -0.93
N SER A 81 -11.39 -6.28 -1.78
CA SER A 81 -10.05 -5.72 -1.67
C SER A 81 -9.79 -5.08 -0.31
N LYS A 82 -8.55 -5.24 0.18
CA LYS A 82 -8.11 -4.62 1.44
C LYS A 82 -7.99 -3.09 1.35
N HIS A 83 -7.86 -2.53 0.14
CA HIS A 83 -7.95 -1.09 -0.09
C HIS A 83 -9.29 -0.51 0.37
N MET A 84 -10.39 -1.25 0.22
CA MET A 84 -11.71 -0.76 0.64
C MET A 84 -11.85 -0.63 2.15
N THR A 85 -11.07 -1.41 2.89
CA THR A 85 -11.09 -1.43 4.35
C THR A 85 -9.98 -0.59 4.98
N GLY A 86 -9.18 0.12 4.19
CA GLY A 86 -8.05 0.93 4.67
C GLY A 86 -6.82 0.11 5.09
N HIS A 87 -6.74 -1.17 4.71
CA HIS A 87 -5.67 -2.07 5.14
C HIS A 87 -4.62 -2.35 4.06
N ALA A 88 -4.68 -1.69 2.90
CA ALA A 88 -3.72 -1.89 1.82
C ALA A 88 -3.22 -0.56 1.24
N CYS A 89 -2.01 -0.62 0.68
CA CYS A 89 -1.34 0.48 0.02
C CYS A 89 -0.55 -0.08 -1.18
N ASP A 90 -0.74 0.52 -2.35
CA ASP A 90 0.14 0.32 -3.49
C ASP A 90 1.16 1.46 -3.48
N LEU A 91 2.44 1.11 -3.33
CA LEU A 91 3.56 2.02 -3.54
C LEU A 91 3.94 2.02 -5.02
N TYR A 92 4.30 3.17 -5.56
CA TYR A 92 4.79 3.27 -6.92
C TYR A 92 6.15 2.59 -7.03
N ASP A 93 6.26 1.61 -7.91
CA ASP A 93 7.45 0.77 -8.06
C ASP A 93 7.65 0.42 -9.55
N PRO A 94 8.05 1.40 -10.37
CA PRO A 94 8.11 1.23 -11.83
C PRO A 94 9.16 0.19 -12.24
N GLU A 95 10.28 0.12 -11.52
CA GLU A 95 11.41 -0.75 -11.82
C GLU A 95 11.42 -2.05 -11.00
N GLY A 96 10.60 -2.16 -9.95
CA GLY A 96 10.50 -3.36 -9.10
C GLY A 96 11.49 -3.38 -7.93
N ASP A 97 12.16 -2.26 -7.64
CA ASP A 97 13.18 -2.15 -6.59
C ASP A 97 12.56 -2.39 -5.20
N LEU A 98 11.34 -1.91 -4.96
CA LEU A 98 10.65 -2.05 -3.68
C LEU A 98 10.21 -3.50 -3.47
N ASP A 99 9.68 -4.12 -4.53
CA ASP A 99 9.32 -5.54 -4.57
C ASP A 99 10.54 -6.46 -4.36
N GLU A 100 11.68 -6.15 -4.97
CA GLU A 100 12.94 -6.89 -4.79
C GLU A 100 13.44 -6.79 -3.34
N TRP A 101 13.45 -5.59 -2.78
CA TRP A 101 13.84 -5.38 -1.38
C TRP A 101 12.90 -6.14 -0.44
N CYS A 102 11.58 -6.02 -0.64
CA CYS A 102 10.60 -6.74 0.18
C CYS A 102 10.77 -8.26 0.10
N SER A 103 11.06 -8.80 -1.08
CA SER A 103 11.24 -10.22 -1.31
C SER A 103 12.52 -10.77 -0.66
N SER A 104 13.53 -9.92 -0.46
CA SER A 104 14.80 -10.26 0.21
C SER A 104 14.80 -10.01 1.72
N HIS A 105 13.82 -9.27 2.25
CA HIS A 105 13.72 -8.87 3.66
C HIS A 105 12.35 -9.23 4.28
N LEU A 106 11.92 -10.49 4.09
CA LEU A 106 10.60 -10.96 4.56
C LEU A 106 10.45 -10.88 6.08
N GLU A 107 11.55 -10.98 6.83
CA GLU A 107 11.62 -10.80 8.27
C GLU A 107 11.23 -9.39 8.71
N GLU A 108 11.58 -8.37 7.93
CA GLU A 108 11.19 -6.98 8.21
C GLU A 108 9.69 -6.78 7.96
N LEU A 109 9.16 -7.37 6.89
CA LEU A 109 7.71 -7.39 6.66
C LEU A 109 6.97 -8.09 7.80
N GLU A 110 7.51 -9.20 8.31
CA GLU A 110 6.94 -9.88 9.48
C GLU A 110 6.98 -9.03 10.73
N ARG A 111 8.14 -8.43 11.04
CA ARG A 111 8.33 -7.57 12.21
C ARG A 111 7.39 -6.36 12.20
N ILE A 112 7.20 -5.74 11.04
CA ILE A 112 6.32 -4.57 10.86
C ILE A 112 4.84 -4.99 10.82
N GLY A 113 4.55 -6.23 10.41
CA GLY A 113 3.19 -6.73 10.22
C GLY A 113 2.59 -6.34 8.87
N LEU A 114 3.36 -6.48 7.80
CA LEU A 114 2.95 -6.26 6.40
C LEU A 114 3.01 -7.56 5.61
N TRP A 115 2.12 -7.70 4.64
CA TRP A 115 2.10 -8.80 3.67
C TRP A 115 2.26 -8.22 2.28
N LEU A 116 3.03 -8.90 1.45
CA LEU A 116 3.38 -8.52 0.09
C LEU A 116 2.53 -9.33 -0.91
N GLU A 117 1.85 -8.67 -1.83
CA GLU A 117 1.33 -9.38 -3.01
C GLU A 117 2.49 -9.67 -3.96
N HIS A 118 2.52 -10.86 -4.55
CA HIS A 118 3.66 -11.36 -5.28
C HIS A 118 4.01 -10.43 -6.46
N PRO A 119 5.27 -9.98 -6.61
CA PRO A 119 5.68 -8.98 -7.60
C PRO A 119 5.24 -9.27 -9.05
N SER A 120 5.15 -10.56 -9.42
CA SER A 120 4.66 -10.95 -10.74
C SER A 120 3.19 -10.58 -11.04
N ALA A 121 2.39 -10.27 -10.02
CA ALA A 121 0.99 -9.87 -10.10
C ALA A 121 0.79 -8.34 -10.03
N THR A 122 1.82 -7.59 -9.63
CA THR A 122 1.76 -6.16 -9.29
C THR A 122 2.75 -5.34 -10.11
N LYS A 123 2.83 -5.59 -11.41
CA LYS A 123 3.82 -4.93 -12.27
C LYS A 123 3.65 -3.40 -12.24
N GLY A 124 4.67 -2.69 -11.77
CA GLY A 124 4.71 -1.23 -11.68
C GLY A 124 4.28 -0.66 -10.32
N TRP A 125 3.93 -1.49 -9.34
CA TRP A 125 3.66 -1.07 -7.97
C TRP A 125 3.95 -2.18 -6.95
N CYS A 126 4.47 -1.82 -5.79
CA CYS A 126 4.60 -2.75 -4.66
C CYS A 126 3.32 -2.73 -3.83
N HIS A 127 2.55 -3.83 -3.83
CA HIS A 127 1.31 -3.93 -3.07
C HIS A 127 1.57 -4.51 -1.68
N LEU A 128 1.20 -3.74 -0.66
CA LEU A 128 1.33 -4.11 0.74
C LEU A 128 -0.03 -4.08 1.44
N GLN A 129 -0.28 -5.04 2.32
CA GLN A 129 -1.43 -5.01 3.21
C GLN A 129 -1.08 -5.27 4.68
N ALA A 130 -1.77 -4.60 5.60
CA ALA A 130 -1.59 -4.67 7.06
C ALA A 130 -2.42 -5.79 7.72
N LEU A 131 -3.02 -6.66 6.92
CA LEU A 131 -3.75 -7.86 7.36
C LEU A 131 -3.23 -9.09 6.61
N SER A 132 -3.24 -10.25 7.25
CA SER A 132 -2.86 -11.49 6.56
C SER A 132 -3.84 -11.82 5.43
N PRO A 133 -3.36 -12.34 4.30
CA PRO A 133 -4.22 -13.00 3.31
C PRO A 133 -4.83 -14.25 3.94
N ARG A 134 -5.86 -14.81 3.30
CA ARG A 134 -6.51 -16.04 3.79
C ARG A 134 -5.54 -17.22 3.92
N SER A 135 -4.53 -17.27 3.05
CA SER A 135 -3.50 -18.31 3.06
C SER A 135 -2.52 -18.17 4.23
N GLY A 136 -2.48 -17.02 4.92
CA GLY A 136 -1.51 -16.68 5.95
C GLY A 136 -0.08 -16.45 5.44
N ARG A 137 0.20 -16.70 4.15
CA ARG A 137 1.54 -16.55 3.57
C ARG A 137 1.97 -15.09 3.53
N ARG A 138 3.22 -14.80 3.89
CA ARG A 138 3.80 -13.44 3.86
C ARG A 138 3.78 -12.83 2.46
N VAL A 139 4.10 -13.65 1.46
CA VAL A 139 3.96 -13.33 0.03
C VAL A 139 2.78 -14.13 -0.54
N PHE A 140 1.85 -13.46 -1.21
CA PHE A 140 0.61 -14.08 -1.69
C PHE A 140 0.23 -13.65 -3.10
N TYR A 141 -0.60 -14.45 -3.77
CA TYR A 141 -1.26 -14.04 -5.00
C TYR A 141 -2.68 -13.52 -4.68
N PRO A 142 -3.21 -12.55 -5.44
CA PRO A 142 -4.49 -11.91 -5.17
C PRO A 142 -5.70 -12.86 -5.18
#